data_AF-A0A8D2NDV2-F1
#
_entry.id   AF-A0A8D2NDV2-F1
#
_cell.length_a   1.000
_cell.length_b   1.000
_cell.length_c   1.000
_cell.angle_alpha   90.00
_cell.angle_beta   90.00
_cell.angle_gamma   90.00
#
_symmetry.space_group_name_H-M   'P 1'
#
loop_
_entity.id
_entity.type
_entity.pdbx_description
1 polymer ?
#
loop_
_entity_poly.entity_id
_entity_poly.type
_entity_poly.pdbx_seq_one_letter_code
_entity_poly.pdbx_strand_id
1 'polypeptide(L)'
;MALKKFVMVKFLNDTMVDPPISEWFGFYKSGQAKETIPLQETSLYKEDRLGLQQMDKAGKLVFLGVQGDHLHFSEEWFDSTILPFLQ
;
A
#
# COMPACT_ATOMS: atom_id res chain seq x y z
N MET A 1 -3.79 11.60 -19.62
CA MET A 1 -3.03 11.91 -18.38
C MET A 1 -2.48 10.60 -17.82
N ALA A 2 -1.25 10.60 -17.30
CA ALA A 2 -0.62 9.41 -16.72
C ALA A 2 -0.41 9.61 -15.22
N LEU A 3 -0.51 8.53 -14.43
CA LEU A 3 -0.31 8.57 -12.99
C LEU A 3 1.15 8.90 -12.64
N LYS A 4 1.36 9.94 -11.80
CA LYS A 4 2.69 10.39 -11.35
C LYS A 4 3.23 9.50 -10.22
N LYS A 5 2.44 9.34 -9.16
CA LYS A 5 2.74 8.51 -7.98
C LYS A 5 1.50 7.71 -7.62
N PHE A 6 1.71 6.50 -7.13
CA PHE A 6 0.69 5.70 -6.48
C PHE A 6 1.09 5.54 -5.01
N VAL A 7 0.46 6.34 -4.15
CA VAL A 7 0.74 6.41 -2.72
C VAL A 7 -0.24 5.49 -1.99
N MET A 8 0.30 4.52 -1.24
CA MET A 8 -0.45 3.56 -0.44
C MET A 8 -0.10 3.80 1.03
N VAL A 9 -1.11 4.16 1.82
CA VAL A 9 -0.97 4.38 3.26
C VAL A 9 -1.47 3.15 3.98
N LYS A 10 -0.66 2.67 4.93
CA LYS A 10 -1.01 1.58 5.81
C LYS A 10 -1.15 2.04 7.27
N PHE A 11 -2.27 1.71 7.90
CA PHE A 11 -2.48 1.84 9.33
C PHE A 11 -1.85 0.65 10.05
N LEU A 12 -0.93 0.92 10.97
CA LEU A 12 -0.10 -0.10 11.59
C LEU A 12 -0.81 -0.88 12.70
N ASN A 13 -1.92 -0.33 13.22
CA ASN A 13 -2.76 -0.94 14.25
C ASN A 13 -4.19 -1.18 13.75
N ASP A 14 -4.38 -1.30 12.44
CA ASP A 14 -5.70 -1.47 11.82
C ASP A 14 -6.41 -2.73 12.35
N THR A 15 -7.62 -2.55 12.88
CA THR A 15 -8.51 -3.62 13.35
C THR A 15 -9.72 -3.85 12.46
N MET A 16 -9.86 -3.09 11.37
CA MET A 16 -11.00 -3.11 10.45
C MET A 16 -10.69 -3.85 9.14
N VAL A 17 -9.48 -3.70 8.62
CA VAL A 17 -9.05 -4.29 7.35
C VAL A 17 -8.40 -5.65 7.59
N ASP A 18 -8.95 -6.71 6.99
CA ASP A 18 -8.42 -8.07 7.08
C ASP A 18 -8.11 -8.65 5.68
N PRO A 19 -6.83 -8.90 5.32
CA PRO A 19 -5.63 -8.65 6.12
C PRO A 19 -5.16 -7.19 6.00
N PRO A 20 -4.56 -6.61 7.05
CA PRO A 20 -4.07 -5.22 7.00
C PRO A 20 -2.98 -4.98 5.93
N ILE A 21 -2.28 -6.01 5.46
CA ILE A 21 -1.31 -5.87 4.35
C ILE A 21 -1.96 -5.53 3.00
N SER A 22 -3.28 -5.70 2.88
CA SER A 22 -4.04 -5.36 1.66
C SER A 22 -4.04 -3.85 1.36
N GLU A 23 -3.85 -3.02 2.39
CA GLU A 23 -3.63 -1.57 2.25
C GLU A 23 -2.37 -1.25 1.41
N TRP A 24 -1.41 -2.18 1.36
CA TRP A 24 -0.20 -2.14 0.53
C TRP A 24 -0.21 -3.18 -0.60
N PHE A 25 -1.40 -3.57 -1.07
CA PHE A 25 -1.56 -4.50 -2.20
C PHE A 25 -1.02 -5.92 -1.97
N GLY A 26 -0.63 -6.26 -0.73
CA GLY A 26 -0.37 -7.64 -0.34
C GLY A 26 -1.66 -8.40 -0.04
N PHE A 27 -1.56 -9.70 0.21
CA PHE A 27 -2.73 -10.49 0.61
C PHE A 27 -2.34 -11.77 1.34
N TYR A 28 -3.32 -12.56 1.78
CA TYR A 28 -3.08 -13.93 2.21
C TYR A 28 -2.48 -14.77 1.07
N LYS A 29 -1.56 -15.67 1.41
CA LYS A 29 -1.05 -16.68 0.48
C LYS A 29 -2.20 -17.59 0.05
N SER A 30 -2.31 -17.87 -1.25
CA SER A 30 -3.40 -18.66 -1.82
C SER A 30 -3.55 -20.03 -1.14
N GLY A 31 -4.80 -20.43 -0.91
CA GLY A 31 -5.16 -21.72 -0.30
C GLY A 31 -5.30 -21.72 1.22
N GLN A 32 -5.11 -20.58 1.88
CA GLN A 32 -5.21 -20.44 3.34
C GLN A 32 -5.47 -18.97 3.75
N ALA A 33 -5.70 -18.71 5.05
CA ALA A 33 -6.05 -17.38 5.58
C ALA A 33 -5.26 -17.01 6.86
N LYS A 34 -3.98 -17.37 6.91
CA LYS A 34 -3.07 -17.15 8.07
C LYS A 34 -1.79 -16.44 7.67
N GLU A 35 -1.03 -17.00 6.73
CA GLU A 35 0.20 -16.41 6.19
C GLU A 35 -0.12 -15.36 5.13
N THR A 36 0.54 -14.21 5.20
CA THR A 36 0.43 -13.15 4.19
C THR A 36 1.69 -13.04 3.35
N ILE A 37 1.53 -12.52 2.13
CA ILE A 37 2.62 -12.22 1.20
C ILE A 37 2.52 -10.75 0.75
N PRO A 38 3.65 -10.06 0.57
CA PRO A 38 3.68 -8.69 0.05
C PRO A 38 3.33 -8.67 -1.45
N LEU A 39 3.00 -7.49 -1.98
CA LEU A 39 2.70 -7.27 -3.40
C LEU A 39 3.74 -7.93 -4.31
N GLN A 40 5.04 -7.77 -4.03
CA GLN A 40 6.15 -8.24 -4.86
C GLN A 40 6.19 -9.78 -5.02
N GLU A 41 5.59 -10.52 -4.08
CA GLU A 41 5.54 -11.97 -4.12
C GLU A 41 4.31 -12.51 -4.87
N THR A 42 3.30 -11.67 -5.13
CA THR A 42 2.07 -12.05 -5.81
C THR A 42 2.28 -12.29 -7.31
N SER A 43 1.44 -13.16 -7.91
CA SER A 43 1.39 -13.33 -9.37
C SER A 43 1.00 -12.04 -10.09
N LEU A 44 0.16 -11.20 -9.46
CA LEU A 44 -0.24 -9.90 -9.98
C LEU A 44 0.96 -9.01 -10.32
N TYR A 45 1.94 -8.94 -9.41
CA TYR A 45 3.17 -8.18 -9.60
C TYR A 45 4.18 -8.90 -10.50
N LYS A 46 4.40 -10.21 -10.31
CA LYS A 46 5.40 -10.98 -11.06
C LYS A 46 5.10 -11.03 -12.56
N GLU A 47 3.82 -11.16 -12.92
CA GLU A 47 3.33 -11.14 -14.30
C GLU A 47 2.95 -9.74 -14.78
N ASP A 48 3.13 -8.73 -13.94
CA ASP A 48 2.91 -7.32 -14.22
C ASP A 48 1.54 -6.98 -14.85
N ARG A 49 0.48 -7.68 -14.42
CA ARG A 49 -0.85 -7.61 -15.08
C ARG A 49 -1.50 -6.22 -15.04
N LEU A 50 -1.07 -5.37 -14.11
CA LEU A 50 -1.54 -3.99 -13.94
C LEU A 50 -0.44 -2.94 -14.14
N GLY A 51 0.78 -3.34 -14.53
CA GLY A 51 1.92 -2.43 -14.63
C GLY A 51 2.55 -2.04 -13.28
N LEU A 52 2.18 -2.71 -12.17
CA LEU A 52 2.69 -2.41 -10.83
C LEU A 52 4.20 -2.66 -10.70
N GLN A 53 4.74 -3.68 -11.36
CA GLN A 53 6.18 -3.94 -11.36
C GLN A 53 6.92 -2.86 -12.14
N GLN A 54 6.39 -2.43 -13.28
CA GLN A 54 6.96 -1.31 -14.04
C GLN A 54 6.92 0.00 -13.24
N MET A 55 5.81 0.27 -12.55
CA MET A 55 5.67 1.44 -11.68
C MET A 55 6.64 1.40 -10.50
N ASP A 56 6.81 0.25 -9.87
CA ASP A 56 7.74 0.05 -8.76
C ASP A 56 9.19 0.30 -9.21
N LYS A 57 9.61 -0.31 -10.32
CA LYS A 57 10.92 -0.08 -10.95
C LYS A 57 11.15 1.38 -11.34
N ALA A 58 10.09 2.09 -11.70
CA ALA A 58 10.12 3.52 -12.01
C ALA A 58 10.03 4.42 -10.76
N GLY A 59 10.02 3.86 -9.55
CA GLY A 59 9.93 4.60 -8.29
C GLY A 59 8.59 5.33 -8.11
N LYS A 60 7.51 4.84 -8.73
CA LYS A 60 6.19 5.46 -8.68
C LYS A 60 5.32 4.92 -7.54
N LEU A 61 5.57 3.71 -7.05
CA LEU A 61 4.90 3.19 -5.86
C LEU A 61 5.52 3.82 -4.61
N VAL A 62 4.68 4.31 -3.71
CA VAL A 62 5.09 4.87 -2.41
C VAL A 62 4.32 4.15 -1.34
N PHE A 63 5.03 3.53 -0.40
CA PHE A 63 4.47 2.79 0.72
C PHE A 63 4.71 3.60 2.00
N LEU A 64 3.64 4.12 2.61
CA LEU A 64 3.67 4.91 3.83
C LEU A 64 2.99 4.15 4.95
N GLY A 65 3.53 4.23 6.17
CA GLY A 65 2.93 3.65 7.37
C GLY A 65 2.62 4.73 8.39
N VAL A 66 1.49 4.62 9.07
CA VAL A 66 1.10 5.52 10.16
C VAL A 66 0.63 4.70 11.37
N GLN A 67 1.03 5.12 12.56
CA GLN A 67 0.53 4.54 13.81
C GLN A 67 -0.92 4.98 14.01
N GLY A 68 -1.78 4.04 14.39
CA GLY A 68 -3.21 4.27 14.49
C GLY A 68 -4.02 3.12 13.94
N ASP A 69 -5.28 3.05 14.40
CA ASP A 69 -6.30 2.20 13.84
C ASP A 69 -6.80 2.78 12.50
N HIS A 70 -7.77 2.11 11.86
CA HIS A 70 -8.28 2.45 10.55
C HIS A 70 -8.68 3.93 10.42
N LEU A 71 -8.09 4.62 9.45
CA LEU A 71 -8.31 6.05 9.16
C LEU A 71 -7.94 6.99 10.32
N HIS A 72 -7.21 6.51 11.33
CA HIS A 72 -6.76 7.33 12.45
C HIS A 72 -5.34 7.86 12.19
N PHE A 73 -5.25 9.16 11.93
CA PHE A 73 -3.98 9.89 11.77
C PHE A 73 -4.14 11.34 12.24
N SER A 74 -3.04 12.00 12.58
CA SER A 74 -3.05 13.41 12.97
C SER A 74 -3.02 14.33 11.74
N GLU A 75 -3.52 15.57 11.92
CA GLU A 75 -3.38 16.64 10.94
C GLU A 75 -1.90 16.91 10.62
N GLU A 76 -1.03 16.93 11.64
CA GLU A 76 0.43 17.06 11.45
C GLU A 76 1.02 15.98 10.54
N TRP A 77 0.59 14.72 10.70
CA TRP A 77 1.05 13.63 9.84
C TRP A 77 0.53 13.79 8.41
N PHE A 78 -0.73 14.19 8.24
CA PHE A 78 -1.32 14.46 6.92
C PHE A 78 -0.57 15.59 6.20
N ASP A 79 -0.30 16.69 6.90
CA ASP A 79 0.38 17.86 6.35
C ASP A 79 1.82 17.56 5.95
N SER A 80 2.55 16.85 6.80
CA SER A 80 3.95 16.50 6.55
C SER A 80 4.14 15.39 5.51
N THR A 81 3.17 14.48 5.38
CA THR A 81 3.34 13.24 4.60
C THR A 81 2.49 13.21 3.32
N ILE A 82 1.24 13.68 3.36
CA ILE A 82 0.29 13.57 2.24
C ILE A 82 0.25 14.84 1.38
N LEU A 83 0.21 16.02 1.99
CA LEU A 83 0.17 17.29 1.23
C LEU A 83 1.27 17.43 0.17
N PRO A 84 2.53 16.96 0.37
CA PRO A 84 3.57 17.03 -0.66
C PRO A 84 3.23 16.29 -1.98
N PHE A 85 2.27 15.36 -1.97
CA PHE A 85 1.81 14.66 -3.18
C PHE A 85 0.66 15.36 -3.92
N LEU A 86 0.04 16.37 -3.29
CA LEU A 86 -1.13 17.09 -3.82
C LEU A 86 -0.80 18.46 -4.42
N GLN A 87 0.44 18.93 -4.24
CA GLN A 87 0.94 20.20 -4.76
C GLN A 87 1.43 20.11 -6.21
#